data_AF-A0A1E3PIM7-F1
#
_entry.id   AF-A0A1E3PIM7-F1
#
_cell.length_a   1.000
_cell.length_b   1.000
_cell.length_c   1.000
_cell.angle_alpha   90.00
_cell.angle_beta   90.00
_cell.angle_gamma   90.00
#
_symmetry.space_group_name_H-M   'P 1'
#
loop_
_entity.id
_entity.type
_entity.pdbx_description
1 polymer ?
#
loop_
_entity_poly.entity_id
_entity_poly.type
_entity_poly.pdbx_seq_one_letter_code
_entity_poly.pdbx_strand_id
1 'polypeptide(L)'
;MAQSVSLYTPVIYIAVLLSVLVIFSTVYRKRKLRSLEGMKPWYPTHTSRDIYETLAEMAPKPPTKVLTSALLRRATEDIRRVVKIREAKGALATLHQKGSVSDDLWLRFTKSEKLMELELQDCANEANKIKEGFASTLFSSAQEIAQNDAIRQRLGNLDKIRDDFKKEMENANITASKK
;
A
#
# COMPACT_ATOMS: atom_id res chain seq x y z
N MET A 1 68.37 -9.22 -15.62
CA MET A 1 67.26 -10.21 -15.57
C MET A 1 65.94 -9.47 -15.62
N ALA A 2 65.47 -9.13 -16.82
CA ALA A 2 64.17 -8.48 -16.99
C ALA A 2 63.11 -9.58 -17.10
N GLN A 3 62.34 -9.79 -16.03
CA GLN A 3 61.22 -10.72 -16.07
C GLN A 3 60.14 -10.10 -16.95
N SER A 4 59.86 -10.72 -18.09
CA SER A 4 58.70 -10.45 -18.92
C SER A 4 57.46 -10.73 -18.07
N VAL A 5 56.89 -9.67 -17.49
CA VAL A 5 55.60 -9.76 -16.81
C VAL A 5 54.59 -10.18 -17.87
N SER A 6 54.20 -11.45 -17.79
CA SER A 6 53.26 -12.10 -18.70
C SER A 6 51.98 -11.26 -18.79
N LEU A 7 51.54 -10.91 -20.00
CA LEU A 7 50.30 -10.14 -20.26
C LEU A 7 49.06 -10.79 -19.62
N TYR A 8 49.12 -12.09 -19.35
CA TYR A 8 48.08 -12.84 -18.66
C TYR A 8 47.94 -12.45 -17.17
N THR A 9 49.01 -12.04 -16.50
CA THR A 9 48.99 -11.67 -15.07
C THR A 9 48.05 -10.49 -14.78
N PRO A 10 48.10 -9.34 -15.48
CA PRO A 10 47.15 -8.25 -15.25
C PRO A 10 45.71 -8.63 -15.65
N VAL A 11 45.52 -9.45 -16.69
CA VAL A 11 44.18 -9.91 -17.10
C VAL A 11 43.55 -10.81 -16.04
N ILE A 12 44.31 -11.76 -15.49
CA ILE A 12 43.86 -12.64 -14.40
C ILE A 12 43.54 -11.83 -13.14
N TYR A 13 44.38 -10.84 -12.81
CA TYR A 13 44.14 -9.95 -11.66
C TYR A 13 42.80 -9.22 -11.76
N ILE A 14 42.50 -8.62 -12.92
CA ILE A 14 41.22 -7.95 -13.16
C ILE A 14 40.05 -8.95 -13.12
N ALA A 15 40.20 -10.12 -13.72
CA ALA A 15 39.16 -11.16 -13.72
C ALA A 15 38.80 -11.62 -12.31
N VAL A 16 39.81 -11.85 -11.45
CA VAL A 16 39.61 -12.20 -10.04
C VAL A 16 38.92 -11.06 -9.30
N LEU A 17 39.36 -9.82 -9.49
CA LEU A 17 38.77 -8.65 -8.83
C LEU A 17 37.29 -8.47 -9.22
N LEU A 18 36.96 -8.60 -10.51
CA LEU A 18 35.59 -8.58 -11.01
C LEU A 18 34.75 -9.74 -10.44
N SER A 19 35.32 -10.94 -10.36
CA SER A 19 34.61 -12.10 -9.80
C SER A 19 34.24 -11.87 -8.33
N VAL A 20 35.18 -11.37 -7.51
CA VAL A 20 34.95 -11.05 -6.10
C VAL A 20 33.93 -9.92 -5.97
N LEU A 21 34.01 -8.89 -6.81
CA LEU A 21 33.06 -7.78 -6.82
C LEU A 21 31.63 -8.25 -7.15
N VAL A 22 31.47 -9.10 -8.16
CA VAL A 22 30.16 -9.65 -8.56
C VAL A 22 29.58 -10.53 -7.45
N ILE A 23 30.39 -11.42 -6.87
CA ILE A 23 29.97 -12.28 -5.74
C ILE A 23 29.56 -11.41 -4.55
N PHE A 24 30.36 -10.42 -4.17
CA PHE A 24 30.03 -9.51 -3.07
C PHE A 24 28.74 -8.73 -3.34
N SER A 25 28.61 -8.12 -4.52
CA SER A 25 27.43 -7.34 -4.91
C SER A 25 26.16 -8.18 -4.88
N THR A 26 26.20 -9.40 -5.41
CA THR A 26 25.05 -10.31 -5.42
C THR A 26 24.67 -10.77 -4.01
N VAL A 27 25.63 -11.16 -3.17
CA VAL A 27 25.37 -11.57 -1.78
C VAL A 27 24.83 -10.41 -0.95
N TYR A 28 25.43 -9.22 -1.06
CA TYR A 28 25.00 -8.02 -0.34
C TYR A 28 23.58 -7.61 -0.74
N ARG A 29 23.27 -7.58 -2.05
CA ARG A 29 21.91 -7.28 -2.54
C ARG A 29 20.90 -8.30 -2.06
N LYS A 30 21.22 -9.61 -2.11
CA LYS A 30 20.33 -10.67 -1.60
C LYS A 30 20.06 -10.51 -0.09
N ARG A 31 21.09 -10.20 0.71
CA ARG A 31 20.93 -9.93 2.14
C ARG A 31 20.06 -8.71 2.41
N LYS A 32 20.29 -7.63 1.65
CA LYS A 32 19.46 -6.42 1.72
C LYS A 32 18.01 -6.73 1.37
N LEU A 33 17.73 -7.50 0.32
CA LEU A 33 16.36 -7.89 -0.03
C LEU A 33 15.66 -8.68 1.09
N ARG A 34 16.36 -9.64 1.71
CA ARG A 34 15.83 -10.40 2.86
C ARG A 34 15.50 -9.52 4.07
N SER A 35 16.31 -8.50 4.35
CA SER A 35 15.96 -7.54 5.42
C SER A 35 14.72 -6.72 5.08
N LEU A 36 14.43 -6.49 3.80
CA LEU A 36 13.20 -5.82 3.36
C LEU A 36 11.95 -6.71 3.39
N GLU A 37 12.12 -8.04 3.33
CA GLU A 37 11.05 -9.03 3.43
C GLU A 37 10.55 -9.19 4.87
N GLY A 38 11.44 -9.05 5.86
CA GLY A 38 11.08 -9.09 7.28
C GLY A 38 10.33 -7.86 7.80
N MET A 39 10.18 -6.81 6.98
CA MET A 39 9.44 -5.62 7.38
C MET A 39 7.93 -5.86 7.41
N LYS A 40 7.29 -5.46 8.51
CA LYS A 40 5.83 -5.53 8.66
C LYS A 40 5.15 -4.74 7.52
N PRO A 41 4.12 -5.33 6.86
CA PRO A 41 3.32 -4.63 5.86
C PRO A 41 2.69 -3.33 6.40
N TRP A 42 2.59 -2.30 5.55
CA TRP A 42 1.97 -1.02 5.91
C TRP A 42 0.45 -1.14 6.12
N TYR A 43 -0.22 -1.87 5.22
CA TYR A 43 -1.63 -2.20 5.33
C TYR A 43 -1.84 -3.64 5.78
N PRO A 44 -2.95 -3.94 6.46
CA PRO A 44 -3.36 -5.31 6.73
C PRO A 44 -3.69 -6.06 5.42
N THR A 45 -3.90 -7.37 5.54
CA THR A 45 -4.31 -8.23 4.43
C THR A 45 -5.52 -7.66 3.68
N HIS A 46 -5.55 -7.90 2.37
CA HIS A 46 -6.55 -7.31 1.48
C HIS A 46 -7.73 -8.25 1.31
N THR A 47 -8.63 -8.24 2.29
CA THR A 47 -9.78 -9.16 2.32
C THR A 47 -10.68 -9.04 1.09
N SER A 48 -10.87 -7.83 0.55
CA SER A 48 -11.74 -7.64 -0.62
C SER A 48 -11.13 -8.21 -1.90
N ARG A 49 -9.81 -8.14 -2.04
CA ARG A 49 -9.08 -8.83 -3.10
C ARG A 49 -9.16 -10.33 -2.91
N ASP A 50 -8.86 -10.83 -1.72
CA ASP A 50 -8.82 -12.27 -1.44
C ASP A 50 -10.21 -12.92 -1.70
N ILE A 51 -11.31 -12.21 -1.39
CA ILE A 51 -12.68 -12.61 -1.75
C ILE A 51 -12.85 -12.67 -3.27
N TYR A 52 -12.42 -11.65 -4.01
CA TYR A 52 -12.52 -11.63 -5.48
C TYR A 52 -11.73 -12.78 -6.11
N GLU A 53 -10.49 -13.00 -5.69
CA GLU A 53 -9.63 -14.08 -6.19
C GLU A 53 -10.26 -15.45 -5.91
N THR A 54 -10.75 -15.66 -4.68
CA THR A 54 -11.47 -16.89 -4.32
C THR A 54 -12.69 -17.11 -5.21
N LEU A 55 -13.48 -16.05 -5.47
CA LEU A 55 -14.66 -16.14 -6.35
C LEU A 55 -14.29 -16.37 -7.82
N ALA A 56 -13.15 -15.84 -8.27
CA ALA A 56 -12.66 -16.01 -9.64
C ALA A 56 -12.14 -17.43 -9.90
N GLU A 57 -11.54 -18.06 -8.88
CA GLU A 57 -11.02 -19.43 -8.93
C GLU A 57 -12.09 -20.50 -8.68
N MET A 58 -13.23 -20.13 -8.10
CA MET A 58 -14.31 -21.06 -7.75
C MET A 58 -14.91 -21.77 -8.99
N ALA A 59 -15.20 -23.07 -8.84
CA ALA A 59 -15.96 -23.87 -9.81
C ALA A 59 -17.21 -24.49 -9.14
N PRO A 60 -18.43 -24.24 -9.64
CA PRO A 60 -18.77 -23.49 -10.85
C PRO A 60 -18.56 -21.98 -10.69
N LYS A 61 -18.26 -21.29 -11.81
CA LYS A 61 -18.03 -19.84 -11.80
C LYS A 61 -19.30 -19.10 -11.37
N PRO A 62 -19.20 -18.13 -10.45
CA PRO A 62 -20.34 -17.34 -10.02
C PRO A 62 -20.85 -16.44 -11.17
N PRO A 63 -22.10 -15.94 -11.07
CA PRO A 63 -22.64 -15.01 -12.05
C PRO A 63 -21.75 -13.78 -12.23
N THR A 64 -21.65 -13.28 -13.46
CA THR A 64 -20.81 -12.13 -13.82
C THR A 64 -21.09 -10.90 -12.96
N LYS A 65 -22.36 -10.64 -12.62
CA LYS A 65 -22.77 -9.54 -11.73
C LYS A 65 -22.11 -9.62 -10.35
N VAL A 66 -21.97 -10.83 -9.79
CA VAL A 66 -21.34 -11.04 -8.49
C VAL A 66 -19.84 -10.74 -8.58
N LEU A 67 -19.17 -11.25 -9.62
CA LEU A 67 -17.74 -10.95 -9.86
C LEU A 67 -17.48 -9.47 -10.07
N THR A 68 -18.31 -8.78 -10.86
CA THR A 68 -18.19 -7.33 -11.07
C THR A 68 -18.41 -6.55 -9.77
N SER A 69 -19.37 -6.97 -8.93
CA SER A 69 -19.59 -6.33 -7.62
C SER A 69 -18.44 -6.54 -6.65
N ALA A 70 -17.84 -7.74 -6.64
CA ALA A 70 -16.66 -8.04 -5.84
C ALA A 70 -15.44 -7.22 -6.30
N LEU A 71 -15.22 -7.12 -7.61
CA LEU A 71 -14.17 -6.27 -8.19
C LEU A 71 -14.37 -4.79 -7.83
N LEU A 72 -15.62 -4.29 -7.89
CA LEU A 72 -15.95 -2.92 -7.48
C LEU A 72 -15.66 -2.68 -6.00
N ARG A 73 -15.93 -3.66 -5.14
CA ARG A 73 -15.60 -3.58 -3.72
C ARG A 73 -14.09 -3.55 -3.49
N ARG A 74 -13.33 -4.41 -4.19
CA ARG A 74 -11.85 -4.39 -4.20
C ARG A 74 -11.34 -3.00 -4.59
N ALA A 75 -11.78 -2.46 -5.73
CA ALA A 75 -11.37 -1.15 -6.23
C ALA A 75 -11.70 -0.01 -5.25
N THR A 76 -12.85 -0.08 -4.56
CA THR A 76 -13.24 0.93 -3.56
C THR A 76 -12.27 0.93 -2.37
N GLU A 77 -11.85 -0.24 -1.89
CA GLU A 77 -10.84 -0.35 -0.83
C GLU A 77 -9.47 0.16 -1.30
N ASP A 78 -9.06 -0.15 -2.54
CA ASP A 78 -7.80 0.35 -3.11
C ASP A 78 -7.77 1.88 -3.15
N ILE A 79 -8.86 2.49 -3.64
CA ILE A 79 -9.01 3.95 -3.68
C ILE A 79 -8.91 4.57 -2.29
N ARG A 80 -9.56 3.97 -1.28
CA ARG A 80 -9.43 4.43 0.13
C ARG A 80 -7.98 4.41 0.60
N ARG A 81 -7.24 3.35 0.29
CA ARG A 81 -5.83 3.19 0.67
C ARG A 81 -4.93 4.18 -0.07
N VAL A 82 -5.19 4.44 -1.35
CA VAL A 82 -4.46 5.39 -2.19
C VAL A 82 -4.63 6.81 -1.67
N VAL A 83 -5.86 7.23 -1.40
CA VAL A 83 -6.14 8.56 -0.86
C VAL A 83 -5.39 8.77 0.46
N LYS A 84 -5.44 7.79 1.37
CA LYS A 84 -4.69 7.84 2.64
C LYS A 84 -3.17 7.92 2.45
N ILE A 85 -2.59 7.17 1.50
CA ILE A 85 -1.15 7.27 1.18
C ILE A 85 -0.83 8.69 0.69
N ARG A 86 -1.63 9.21 -0.24
CA ARG A 86 -1.39 10.54 -0.83
C ARG A 86 -1.45 11.65 0.21
N GLU A 87 -2.42 11.60 1.11
CA GLU A 87 -2.55 12.55 2.22
C GLU A 87 -1.37 12.46 3.20
N ALA A 88 -0.92 11.24 3.53
CA ALA A 88 0.16 11.03 4.49
C ALA A 88 1.56 11.38 3.93
N LYS A 89 1.75 11.31 2.61
CA LYS A 89 3.07 11.46 1.96
C LYS A 89 3.76 12.78 2.29
N GLY A 90 3.04 13.89 2.22
CA GLY A 90 3.61 15.23 2.45
C GLY A 90 4.09 15.42 3.90
N ALA A 91 3.25 15.04 4.86
CA ALA A 91 3.58 15.12 6.28
C ALA A 91 4.76 14.19 6.63
N LEU A 92 4.73 12.95 6.14
CA LEU A 92 5.77 11.97 6.45
C LEU A 92 7.12 12.34 5.81
N ALA A 93 7.13 12.87 4.59
CA ALA A 93 8.35 13.35 3.93
C ALA A 93 9.02 14.46 4.75
N THR A 94 8.22 15.40 5.26
CA THR A 94 8.71 16.50 6.10
C THR A 94 9.28 16.00 7.43
N LEU A 95 8.59 15.06 8.08
CA LEU A 95 9.04 14.46 9.34
C LEU A 95 10.32 13.63 9.17
N HIS A 96 10.46 12.94 8.03
CA HIS A 96 11.65 12.17 7.70
C HIS A 96 12.85 13.08 7.45
N GLN A 97 12.69 14.18 6.69
CA GLN A 97 13.75 15.18 6.49
C GLN A 97 14.23 15.82 7.80
N LYS A 98 13.33 15.99 8.78
CA LYS A 98 13.66 16.48 10.12
C LYS A 98 14.35 15.44 11.01
N GLY A 99 14.50 14.20 10.55
CA GLY A 99 15.06 13.09 11.34
C GLY A 99 14.15 12.59 12.47
N SER A 100 12.89 13.03 12.52
CA SER A 100 11.93 12.61 13.56
C SER A 100 11.32 11.22 13.29
N VAL A 101 11.55 10.67 12.09
CA VAL A 101 11.04 9.39 11.63
C VAL A 101 12.19 8.55 11.08
N SER A 102 12.24 7.27 11.48
CA SER A 102 13.24 6.31 11.04
C SER A 102 13.18 6.05 9.52
N ASP A 103 14.34 5.85 8.91
CA ASP A 103 14.51 5.45 7.50
C ASP A 103 13.72 4.17 7.16
N ASP A 104 13.63 3.23 8.09
CA ASP A 104 12.89 1.98 7.91
C ASP A 104 11.39 2.25 7.67
N LEU A 105 10.78 3.17 8.43
CA LEU A 105 9.38 3.55 8.24
C LEU A 105 9.15 4.22 6.88
N TRP A 106 10.06 5.10 6.48
CA TRP A 106 10.00 5.76 5.18
C TRP A 106 10.13 4.76 4.03
N LEU A 107 11.01 3.77 4.17
CA LEU A 107 11.16 2.69 3.20
C LEU A 107 9.91 1.80 3.13
N ARG A 108 9.29 1.47 4.26
CA ARG A 108 7.99 0.75 4.29
C ARG A 108 6.90 1.52 3.58
N PHE A 109 6.81 2.83 3.84
CA PHE A 109 5.83 3.70 3.22
C PHE A 109 5.99 3.75 1.69
N THR A 110 7.20 4.04 1.20
CA THR A 110 7.48 4.08 -0.25
C THR A 110 7.32 2.72 -0.93
N LYS A 111 7.65 1.62 -0.25
CA LYS A 111 7.33 0.25 -0.72
C LYS A 111 5.81 0.06 -0.85
N SER A 112 5.03 0.48 0.15
CA SER A 112 3.57 0.35 0.13
C SER A 112 2.91 1.21 -0.94
N GLU A 113 3.46 2.38 -1.25
CA GLU A 113 3.03 3.23 -2.36
C GLU A 113 3.15 2.47 -3.69
N LYS A 114 4.31 1.89 -3.97
CA LYS A 114 4.54 1.09 -5.19
C LYS A 114 3.66 -0.15 -5.24
N LEU A 115 3.48 -0.85 -4.13
CA LEU A 115 2.58 -2.01 -4.08
C LEU A 115 1.13 -1.63 -4.39
N MET A 116 0.69 -0.46 -3.94
CA MET A 116 -0.65 0.05 -4.25
C MET A 116 -0.80 0.44 -5.73
N GLU A 117 0.24 1.03 -6.33
CA GLU A 117 0.26 1.32 -7.77
C GLU A 117 0.13 0.06 -8.62
N LEU A 118 0.85 -1.01 -8.25
CA LEU A 118 0.74 -2.31 -8.91
C LEU A 118 -0.65 -2.92 -8.72
N GLU A 119 -1.20 -2.89 -7.51
CA GLU A 119 -2.55 -3.40 -7.23
C GLU A 119 -3.63 -2.67 -8.07
N LEU A 120 -3.51 -1.35 -8.23
CA LEU A 120 -4.41 -0.59 -9.11
C LEU A 120 -4.28 -1.00 -10.58
N GLN A 121 -3.05 -1.25 -11.05
CA GLN A 121 -2.82 -1.73 -12.42
C GLN A 121 -3.42 -3.12 -12.63
N ASP A 122 -3.24 -4.03 -11.66
CA ASP A 122 -3.83 -5.36 -11.70
C ASP A 122 -5.35 -5.31 -11.70
N CYS A 123 -5.95 -4.47 -10.85
CA CYS A 123 -7.39 -4.24 -10.82
C CYS A 123 -7.91 -3.66 -12.16
N ALA A 124 -7.16 -2.76 -12.81
CA ALA A 124 -7.49 -2.24 -14.13
C ALA A 124 -7.45 -3.34 -15.21
N ASN A 125 -6.44 -4.22 -15.15
CA ASN A 125 -6.30 -5.34 -16.06
C ASN A 125 -7.46 -6.33 -15.90
N GLU A 126 -7.83 -6.66 -14.67
CA GLU A 126 -9.00 -7.49 -14.35
C GLU A 126 -10.31 -6.87 -14.87
N ALA A 127 -10.50 -5.57 -14.69
CA ALA A 127 -11.66 -4.86 -15.22
C ALA A 127 -11.76 -4.99 -16.75
N ASN A 128 -10.63 -4.83 -17.44
CA ASN A 128 -10.55 -4.95 -18.90
C ASN A 128 -10.78 -6.39 -19.39
N LYS A 129 -10.45 -7.42 -18.59
CA LYS A 129 -10.78 -8.83 -18.90
C LYS A 129 -12.30 -9.08 -18.90
N ILE A 130 -13.05 -8.37 -18.05
CA ILE A 130 -14.51 -8.48 -18.01
C ILE A 130 -15.13 -7.75 -19.21
N LYS A 131 -14.70 -6.51 -19.46
CA LYS A 131 -15.14 -5.69 -20.58
C LYS A 131 -14.07 -4.66 -20.93
N GLU A 132 -13.71 -4.59 -22.21
CA GLU A 132 -12.74 -3.62 -22.70
C GLU A 132 -13.16 -2.18 -22.34
N GLY A 133 -12.22 -1.40 -21.78
CA GLY A 133 -12.44 -0.01 -21.39
C GLY A 133 -13.24 0.18 -20.09
N PHE A 134 -13.59 -0.89 -19.38
CA PHE A 134 -14.34 -0.81 -18.12
C PHE A 134 -13.53 -0.27 -16.94
N ALA A 135 -12.19 -0.27 -17.02
CA ALA A 135 -11.35 0.21 -15.93
C ALA A 135 -11.62 1.67 -15.55
N SER A 136 -11.85 2.57 -16.51
CA SER A 136 -12.08 4.00 -16.23
C SER A 136 -13.38 4.23 -15.46
N THR A 137 -14.46 3.57 -15.89
CA THR A 137 -15.76 3.66 -15.23
C THR A 137 -15.74 2.98 -13.87
N LEU A 138 -15.04 1.85 -13.72
CA LEU A 138 -14.85 1.17 -12.45
C LEU A 138 -14.22 2.10 -11.40
N PHE A 139 -13.10 2.73 -11.72
CA PHE A 139 -12.42 3.61 -10.76
C PHE A 139 -13.19 4.90 -10.48
N SER A 140 -13.90 5.47 -11.47
CA SER A 140 -14.79 6.62 -11.24
C SER A 140 -15.90 6.26 -10.25
N SER A 141 -16.59 5.14 -10.47
CA SER A 141 -17.63 4.67 -9.56
C SER A 141 -17.08 4.29 -8.18
N ALA A 142 -15.92 3.64 -8.11
CA ALA A 142 -15.26 3.30 -6.84
C ALA A 142 -14.90 4.54 -6.02
N GLN A 143 -14.45 5.61 -6.68
CA GLN A 143 -14.17 6.90 -6.04
C GLN A 143 -15.43 7.53 -5.43
N GLU A 144 -16.53 7.57 -6.19
CA GLU A 144 -17.81 8.09 -5.71
C GLU A 144 -18.36 7.27 -4.54
N ILE A 145 -18.28 5.93 -4.61
CA ILE A 145 -18.70 5.04 -3.53
C ILE A 145 -17.83 5.27 -2.28
N ALA A 146 -16.50 5.36 -2.44
CA ALA A 146 -15.60 5.61 -1.32
C ALA A 146 -15.92 6.93 -0.61
N GLN A 147 -16.21 7.99 -1.36
CA GLN A 147 -16.60 9.30 -0.82
C GLN A 147 -17.97 9.27 -0.14
N ASN A 148 -18.96 8.64 -0.77
CA ASN A 148 -20.31 8.51 -0.22
C ASN A 148 -20.29 7.73 1.10
N ASP A 149 -19.59 6.59 1.14
CA ASP A 149 -19.43 5.80 2.36
C ASP A 149 -18.76 6.61 3.47
N ALA A 150 -17.74 7.41 3.16
CA ALA A 150 -17.09 8.28 4.14
C ALA A 150 -18.06 9.35 4.70
N ILE A 151 -18.91 9.94 3.86
CA ILE A 151 -19.94 10.90 4.27
C ILE A 151 -20.98 10.22 5.16
N ARG A 152 -21.50 9.05 4.74
CA ARG A 152 -22.48 8.27 5.51
C ARG A 152 -21.95 7.87 6.88
N GLN A 153 -20.70 7.43 6.97
CA GLN A 153 -20.05 7.11 8.25
C GLN A 153 -19.98 8.33 9.17
N ARG A 154 -19.64 9.51 8.63
CA ARG A 154 -19.62 10.76 9.42
C ARG A 154 -21.02 11.11 9.91
N LEU A 155 -22.03 11.08 9.03
CA LEU A 155 -23.42 11.37 9.39
C LEU A 155 -23.95 10.41 10.45
N GLY A 156 -23.70 9.11 10.32
CA GLY A 156 -24.12 8.11 11.30
C GLY A 156 -23.45 8.25 12.67
N ASN A 157 -22.29 8.91 12.74
CA ASN A 157 -21.62 9.21 14.01
C ASN A 157 -22.13 10.52 14.65
N LEU A 158 -22.85 11.38 13.92
CA LEU A 158 -23.32 12.67 14.46
C LEU A 158 -24.31 12.50 15.61
N ASP A 159 -25.21 11.52 15.55
CA ASP A 159 -26.17 11.28 16.65
C ASP A 159 -25.46 10.90 17.95
N LYS A 160 -24.41 10.07 17.87
CA LYS A 160 -23.59 9.70 19.02
C LYS A 160 -22.86 10.90 19.60
N ILE A 161 -22.23 11.69 18.74
CA ILE A 161 -21.54 12.93 19.14
C ILE A 161 -22.51 13.89 19.83
N ARG A 162 -23.73 14.04 19.29
CA ARG A 162 -24.77 14.89 19.89
C ARG A 162 -25.16 14.41 21.28
N ASP A 163 -25.37 13.11 21.45
CA ASP A 163 -25.83 12.54 22.71
C ASP A 163 -24.72 12.57 23.77
N ASP A 164 -23.47 12.34 23.38
CA ASP A 164 -22.30 12.50 24.25
C ASP A 164 -22.13 13.95 24.69
N PHE A 165 -22.27 14.90 23.76
CA PHE A 165 -22.21 16.33 24.06
C PHE A 165 -23.31 16.77 25.04
N LYS A 166 -24.54 16.25 24.91
CA LYS A 166 -25.62 16.52 25.86
C LYS A 166 -25.28 16.05 27.28
N LYS A 167 -24.72 14.84 27.42
CA LYS A 167 -24.29 14.32 28.72
C LYS A 167 -23.18 15.16 29.34
N GLU A 168 -22.20 15.59 28.54
CA GLU A 168 -21.15 16.49 29.01
C GLU A 168 -21.72 17.83 29.51
N MET A 169 -22.68 18.41 28.79
CA MET A 169 -23.36 19.64 29.19
C MET A 169 -24.17 19.48 30.48
N GLU A 170 -24.89 18.36 30.65
CA GLU A 170 -25.62 18.05 31.88
C GLU A 170 -24.66 17.91 33.08
N ASN A 171 -23.54 17.21 32.92
CA ASN A 171 -22.52 17.08 33.96
C ASN A 171 -21.87 18.43 34.33
N ALA A 172 -21.61 19.28 33.33
CA ALA A 172 -21.08 20.63 33.53
C ALA A 172 -22.07 21.51 34.32
N ASN A 173 -23.36 21.45 33.98
CA ASN A 173 -24.41 22.20 34.67
C ASN A 173 -24.58 21.76 36.13
N ILE A 174 -24.51 20.44 36.43
CA ILE A 174 -24.55 19.93 37.82
C ILE A 174 -23.35 20.44 38.62
N THR A 175 -22.17 20.51 38.01
CA THR A 175 -20.95 21.01 38.67
C THR A 175 -21.03 22.50 38.95
N ALA A 176 -21.59 23.29 38.02
CA ALA A 176 -21.83 24.72 38.21
C ALA A 176 -22.87 25.01 39.30
N SER A 177 -23.89 24.17 39.44
CA SER A 177 -24.92 24.31 40.49
C SER A 177 -24.45 23.91 41.90
N LYS A 178 -23.32 23.20 42.03
CA LYS A 178 -22.74 22.78 43.33
C LYS A 178 -21.70 23.75 43.88
N LYS A 179 -21.31 24.77 43.12
CA LYS A 179 -20.45 25.87 43.56
C LYS A 179 -21.29 27.07 43.95
#